data_AF-A0A1B6IJB0-F1
#
_entry.id   AF-A0A1B6IJB0-F1
#
_cell.length_a   1.000
_cell.length_b   1.000
_cell.length_c   1.000
_cell.angle_alpha   90.00
_cell.angle_beta   90.00
_cell.angle_gamma   90.00
#
_symmetry.space_group_name_H-M   'P 1'
#
loop_
_entity.id
_entity.type
_entity.pdbx_description
1 polymer ?
#
loop_
_entity_poly.entity_id
_entity_poly.type
_entity_poly.pdbx_seq_one_letter_code
_entity_poly.pdbx_strand_id
1 'polypeptide(L)'
;MALEWEKYLNCVKHFLSVSDSIDDGWFGVETLDCKKLPENYYLYKKSASEVPTMTLTNTFMFEEERMLESQLDILSLRDKSQYTSEQIIWEYNILYSPSYSVPVLYFNVRNTSGKLLSL
;
A
#
# COMPACT_ATOMS: atom_id res chain seq x y z
N MET A 1 25.21 -8.19 -9.00
CA MET A 1 25.32 -8.75 -7.64
C MET A 1 23.99 -9.38 -7.31
N ALA A 2 23.97 -10.68 -7.00
CA ALA A 2 22.76 -11.40 -6.57
C ALA A 2 22.71 -11.37 -5.03
N LEU A 3 21.55 -11.07 -4.44
CA LEU A 3 21.35 -11.19 -3.00
C LEU A 3 21.05 -12.66 -2.70
N GLU A 4 21.89 -13.34 -1.92
CA GLU A 4 21.61 -14.72 -1.50
C GLU A 4 20.55 -14.74 -0.39
N TRP A 5 19.81 -15.84 -0.28
CA TRP A 5 18.74 -16.03 0.72
C TRP A 5 19.20 -15.74 2.16
N GLU A 6 20.36 -16.25 2.57
CA GLU A 6 20.89 -16.03 3.92
C GLU A 6 21.16 -14.55 4.19
N LYS A 7 21.66 -13.82 3.18
CA LYS A 7 21.89 -12.37 3.28
C LYS A 7 20.57 -11.62 3.34
N TYR A 8 19.58 -12.03 2.55
CA TYR A 8 18.23 -11.50 2.64
C TYR A 8 17.65 -11.67 4.05
N LEU A 9 17.75 -12.87 4.64
CA LEU A 9 17.28 -13.11 6.02
C LEU A 9 17.97 -12.23 7.05
N ASN A 10 19.28 -12.00 6.92
CA ASN A 10 20.00 -11.08 7.81
C ASN A 10 19.52 -9.62 7.64
N CYS A 11 19.30 -9.18 6.40
CA CYS A 11 18.73 -7.86 6.12
C CYS A 11 17.31 -7.72 6.70
N VAL A 12 16.49 -8.77 6.58
CA VAL A 12 15.13 -8.83 7.12
C VAL A 12 15.11 -8.74 8.64
N LYS A 13 15.99 -9.47 9.34
CA LYS A 13 16.13 -9.37 10.80
C LYS A 13 16.52 -7.96 11.24
N HIS A 14 17.47 -7.36 10.54
CA HIS A 14 17.88 -5.97 10.81
C HIS A 14 16.73 -4.99 10.51
N PHE A 15 16.02 -5.19 9.41
CA PHE A 15 14.85 -4.39 9.04
C PHE A 15 13.76 -4.45 10.11
N LEU A 16 13.42 -5.65 10.60
CA LEU A 16 12.44 -5.82 11.67
C LEU A 16 12.90 -5.16 12.98
N SER A 17 14.17 -5.30 13.35
CA SER A 17 14.71 -4.60 14.53
C SER A 17 14.57 -3.08 14.43
N VAL A 18 14.72 -2.51 13.22
CA VAL A 18 14.50 -1.08 13.00
C VAL A 18 13.01 -0.75 13.01
N SER A 19 12.18 -1.56 12.36
CA SER A 19 10.72 -1.42 12.32
C SER A 19 10.11 -1.40 13.72
N ASP A 20 10.51 -2.35 14.57
CA ASP A 20 10.10 -2.44 15.97
C ASP A 20 10.51 -1.18 16.76
N SER A 21 11.65 -0.56 16.42
CA SER A 21 12.11 0.67 17.09
C SER A 21 11.28 1.91 16.72
N ILE A 22 10.66 1.92 15.55
CA ILE A 22 9.86 3.05 15.04
C ILE A 22 8.34 2.79 15.07
N ASP A 23 7.93 1.59 15.53
CA ASP A 23 6.53 1.15 15.62
C ASP A 23 5.74 1.35 14.32
N ASP A 24 6.36 1.04 13.18
CA ASP A 24 5.74 1.24 11.86
C ASP A 24 4.94 0.01 11.37
N GLY A 25 4.85 -1.05 12.18
CA GLY A 25 3.90 -2.15 12.00
C GLY A 25 4.27 -3.20 10.96
N TRP A 26 5.55 -3.39 10.64
CA TRP A 26 5.97 -4.57 9.88
C TRP A 26 6.08 -5.78 10.78
N PHE A 27 5.75 -6.95 10.25
CA PHE A 27 6.00 -8.21 10.92
C PHE A 27 6.38 -9.32 9.93
N GLY A 28 7.17 -10.28 10.41
CA GLY A 28 7.53 -11.47 9.68
C GLY A 28 6.41 -12.50 9.69
N VAL A 29 6.12 -13.08 8.53
CA VAL A 29 5.15 -14.16 8.39
C VAL A 29 5.83 -15.38 7.80
N GLU A 30 5.68 -16.50 8.50
CA GLU A 30 6.13 -17.82 8.05
C GLU A 30 4.93 -18.60 7.49
N THR A 31 5.00 -18.98 6.21
CA THR A 31 3.93 -19.74 5.57
C THR A 31 4.16 -21.23 5.75
N LEU A 32 3.35 -21.89 6.57
CA LEU A 32 3.47 -23.33 6.85
C LEU A 32 2.97 -24.21 5.68
N ASP A 33 2.14 -23.67 4.78
CA ASP A 33 1.34 -24.48 3.86
C ASP A 33 1.81 -24.49 2.39
N CYS A 34 2.82 -23.70 2.03
CA CYS A 34 3.28 -23.57 0.66
C CYS A 34 4.46 -24.51 0.36
N LYS A 35 4.21 -25.81 0.20
CA LYS A 35 5.21 -26.83 -0.23
C LYS A 35 5.94 -26.53 -1.57
N LYS A 36 5.70 -25.38 -2.20
CA LYS A 36 6.19 -24.99 -3.54
C LYS A 36 7.21 -23.86 -3.52
N LEU A 37 7.43 -23.18 -2.40
CA LEU A 37 8.46 -22.14 -2.29
C LEU A 37 9.57 -22.65 -1.37
N PRO A 38 10.85 -22.55 -1.77
CA PRO A 38 11.98 -22.96 -0.93
C PRO A 38 12.14 -22.07 0.31
N GLU A 39 11.37 -20.98 0.40
CA GLU A 39 11.65 -19.82 1.25
C GLU A 39 10.30 -19.26 1.74
N ASN A 40 9.84 -19.75 2.89
CA ASN A 40 8.49 -19.52 3.40
C ASN A 40 8.34 -18.24 4.23
N TYR A 41 9.36 -17.36 4.24
CA TYR A 41 9.38 -16.17 5.08
C TYR A 41 9.18 -14.90 4.24
N TYR A 42 8.22 -14.07 4.61
CA TYR A 42 7.99 -12.77 4.00
C TYR A 42 7.68 -11.71 5.05
N LEU A 43 7.84 -10.45 4.69
CA LEU A 43 7.42 -9.32 5.53
C LEU A 43 6.05 -8.85 5.10
N TYR A 44 5.20 -8.56 6.06
CA TYR A 44 3.86 -8.01 5.84
C TYR A 44 3.67 -6.72 6.63
N LYS A 45 2.95 -5.77 6.04
CA LYS A 45 2.47 -4.56 6.71
C LYS A 45 1.08 -4.19 6.21
N LYS A 46 0.26 -3.69 7.12
CA LYS A 46 -1.07 -3.15 6.81
C LYS A 46 -1.17 -1.71 7.29
N SER A 47 -1.59 -0.80 6.42
CA SER A 47 -1.85 0.59 6.79
C SER A 47 -3.19 1.07 6.26
N ALA A 48 -3.97 1.76 7.09
CA ALA A 48 -5.19 2.44 6.66
C ALA A 48 -4.89 3.93 6.44
N SER A 49 -5.43 4.50 5.37
CA SER A 49 -5.35 5.93 5.09
C SER A 49 -6.75 6.45 4.75
N GLU A 50 -7.10 7.61 5.30
CA GLU A 50 -8.33 8.32 4.96
C GLU A 50 -8.07 9.16 3.71
N VAL A 51 -8.78 8.85 2.63
CA VAL A 51 -8.72 9.67 1.43
C VAL A 51 -9.99 10.52 1.36
N PRO A 52 -9.87 11.85 1.25
CA PRO A 52 -11.01 12.70 0.97
C PRO A 52 -11.51 12.39 -0.46
N THR A 53 -12.53 11.56 -0.59
CA THR A 53 -13.17 11.33 -1.88
C THR A 53 -14.13 12.48 -2.14
N MET A 54 -13.77 13.38 -3.07
CA MET A 54 -14.76 14.29 -3.65
C MET A 54 -15.68 13.47 -4.55
N THR A 55 -16.90 13.20 -4.10
CA THR A 55 -17.97 12.76 -4.98
C THR A 55 -18.30 13.87 -5.95
N LEU A 56 -17.65 13.87 -7.11
CA LEU A 56 -18.13 14.60 -8.28
C LEU A 56 -19.39 13.88 -8.77
N THR A 57 -20.56 14.31 -8.30
CA THR A 57 -21.83 13.90 -8.90
C THR A 57 -21.85 14.35 -10.36
N ASN A 58 -21.75 13.38 -11.26
CA ASN A 58 -22.11 13.38 -12.68
C ASN A 58 -22.53 14.74 -13.27
N THR A 59 -21.62 15.34 -14.02
CA THR A 59 -21.76 15.82 -15.41
C THR A 59 -20.49 16.61 -15.67
N PHE A 60 -19.51 16.05 -16.36
CA PHE A 60 -18.65 16.73 -17.34
C PHE A 60 -17.62 15.69 -17.79
N MET A 61 -17.93 15.12 -18.96
CA MET A 61 -16.98 14.42 -19.80
C MET A 61 -15.79 15.32 -20.10
N PHE A 62 -14.60 14.71 -20.16
CA PHE A 62 -13.41 15.11 -20.94
C PHE A 62 -13.12 16.61 -21.06
N GLU A 63 -12.02 17.08 -20.46
CA GLU A 63 -10.80 17.49 -21.19
C GLU A 63 -9.73 18.08 -20.26
N GLU A 64 -8.50 17.65 -20.54
CA GLU A 64 -7.20 18.32 -20.38
C GLU A 64 -6.77 18.98 -19.05
N GLU A 65 -5.66 18.43 -18.56
CA GLU A 65 -4.57 19.08 -17.84
C GLU A 65 -4.42 20.57 -18.15
N ARG A 66 -4.84 21.44 -17.22
CA ARG A 66 -4.25 22.75 -16.85
C ARG A 66 -5.29 23.58 -16.09
N MET A 67 -5.39 23.41 -14.77
CA MET A 67 -5.82 24.46 -13.83
C MET A 67 -5.94 23.86 -12.42
N LEU A 68 -4.80 23.74 -11.71
CA LEU A 68 -4.79 23.27 -10.31
C LEU A 68 -4.78 24.42 -9.29
N GLU A 69 -4.64 25.68 -9.70
CA GLU A 69 -4.48 26.80 -8.75
C GLU A 69 -5.75 27.63 -8.50
N SER A 70 -6.82 27.49 -9.30
CA SER A 70 -8.06 28.28 -9.12
C SER A 70 -9.21 27.55 -8.41
N GLN A 71 -9.06 26.26 -8.10
CA GLN A 71 -10.13 25.46 -7.48
C GLN A 71 -10.21 25.59 -5.95
N LEU A 72 -9.19 26.16 -5.30
CA LEU A 72 -9.15 26.27 -3.84
C LEU A 72 -10.21 27.25 -3.29
N ASP A 73 -10.55 28.30 -4.05
CA ASP A 73 -11.51 29.33 -3.60
C ASP A 73 -12.98 28.93 -3.82
N ILE A 74 -13.29 28.08 -4.82
CA ILE A 74 -14.67 27.65 -5.12
C ILE A 74 -15.18 26.62 -4.10
N LEU A 75 -14.27 25.85 -3.48
CA LEU A 75 -14.62 24.85 -2.46
C LEU A 75 -14.98 25.46 -1.10
N SER A 76 -14.67 26.74 -0.87
CA SER A 76 -14.93 27.40 0.42
C SER A 76 -16.40 27.82 0.62
N LEU A 77 -17.23 27.79 -0.43
CA LEU A 77 -18.59 28.35 -0.44
C LEU A 77 -19.72 27.35 -0.71
N ARG A 78 -19.44 26.03 -0.77
CA ARG A 78 -20.50 25.01 -0.90
C ARG A 78 -20.69 24.21 0.37
N ASP A 79 -21.95 24.08 0.75
CA ASP A 79 -22.47 23.50 1.98
C ASP A 79 -21.75 22.25 2.49
N LYS A 80 -21.60 22.22 3.82
CA LYS A 80 -21.02 21.17 4.65
C LYS A 80 -21.87 19.87 4.68
N SER A 81 -22.17 19.25 3.53
CA SER A 81 -23.05 18.07 3.55
C SER A 81 -22.81 17.03 2.46
N GLN A 82 -21.55 16.72 2.09
CA GLN A 82 -21.21 15.48 1.36
C GLN A 82 -19.68 15.27 1.26
N TYR A 83 -19.01 15.07 2.39
CA TYR A 83 -17.69 14.42 2.40
C TYR A 83 -17.90 12.99 2.87
N THR A 84 -17.87 12.02 1.95
CA THR A 84 -17.72 10.61 2.31
C THR A 84 -16.23 10.34 2.45
N SER A 85 -15.72 10.35 3.68
CA SER A 85 -14.36 9.92 3.98
C SER A 85 -14.29 8.40 3.76
N GLU A 86 -13.80 7.97 2.60
CA GLU A 86 -13.56 6.56 2.35
C GLU A 86 -12.20 6.18 2.93
N GLN A 87 -12.19 5.17 3.81
CA GLN A 87 -10.95 4.58 4.31
C GLN A 87 -10.40 3.58 3.30
N ILE A 88 -9.15 3.78 2.91
CA ILE A 88 -8.43 2.89 2.01
C ILE A 88 -7.42 2.08 2.84
N ILE A 89 -7.40 0.77 2.62
CA ILE A 89 -6.50 -0.16 3.28
C ILE A 89 -5.41 -0.57 2.30
N TRP A 90 -4.17 -0.37 2.69
CA TRP A 90 -2.97 -0.82 1.99
C TRP A 90 -2.41 -2.06 2.68
N GLU A 91 -2.10 -3.07 1.89
CA GLU A 91 -1.47 -4.31 2.34
C GLU A 91 -0.16 -4.49 1.57
N TYR A 92 0.97 -4.39 2.25
CA TYR A 92 2.31 -4.52 1.67
C TYR A 92 2.89 -5.88 2.03
N ASN A 93 3.54 -6.52 1.07
CA ASN A 93 4.18 -7.82 1.20
C ASN A 93 5.57 -7.75 0.55
N ILE A 94 6.63 -7.99 1.30
CA ILE A 94 7.99 -8.10 0.75
C ILE A 94 8.39 -9.56 0.78
N LEU A 95 8.58 -10.12 -0.41
CA LEU A 95 9.05 -11.49 -0.62
C LEU A 95 10.44 -11.48 -1.22
N TYR A 96 11.19 -12.55 -1.05
CA TYR A 96 12.39 -12.76 -1.85
C TYR A 96 12.03 -13.51 -3.12
N SER A 97 12.60 -13.08 -4.25
CA SER A 97 12.46 -13.76 -5.53
C SER A 97 13.74 -14.54 -5.86
N PRO A 98 13.72 -15.89 -5.84
CA PRO A 98 14.90 -16.69 -6.15
C PRO A 98 15.40 -16.48 -7.59
N SER A 99 14.49 -16.32 -8.55
CA SER A 99 14.80 -16.15 -9.97
C SER A 99 15.64 -14.90 -10.26
N TYR A 100 15.44 -13.85 -9.47
CA TYR A 100 16.14 -12.58 -9.64
C TYR A 100 17.10 -12.28 -8.48
N SER A 101 17.09 -13.11 -7.43
CA SER A 101 17.92 -12.95 -6.23
C SER A 101 17.81 -11.54 -5.63
N VAL A 102 16.57 -11.07 -5.44
CA VAL A 102 16.24 -9.73 -4.93
C VAL A 102 14.95 -9.75 -4.10
N PRO A 103 14.78 -8.79 -3.17
CA PRO A 103 13.47 -8.55 -2.55
C PRO A 103 12.50 -7.93 -3.56
N VAL A 104 11.23 -8.34 -3.48
CA VAL A 104 10.14 -7.88 -4.32
C VAL A 104 8.99 -7.43 -3.42
N LEU A 105 8.56 -6.19 -3.61
CA LEU A 105 7.40 -5.62 -2.93
C LEU A 105 6.15 -5.83 -3.77
N TYR A 106 5.16 -6.51 -3.19
CA TYR A 106 3.80 -6.55 -3.68
C TYR A 106 2.92 -5.71 -2.77
N PHE A 107 1.96 -5.01 -3.35
CA PHE A 107 0.97 -4.30 -2.56
C PHE A 107 -0.42 -4.49 -3.15
N ASN A 108 -1.40 -4.56 -2.26
CA ASN A 108 -2.81 -4.56 -2.59
C ASN A 108 -3.47 -3.37 -1.92
N VAL A 109 -4.42 -2.77 -2.61
CA VAL A 109 -5.20 -1.65 -2.09
C VAL A 109 -6.66 -2.07 -2.06
N ARG A 110 -7.34 -1.87 -0.93
CA ARG A 110 -8.74 -2.24 -0.72
C ARG A 110 -9.53 -1.04 -0.23
N ASN A 111 -10.79 -0.94 -0.67
CA ASN A 111 -11.75 -0.01 -0.07
C ASN A 111 -12.33 -0.61 1.24
N THR A 112 -13.01 0.20 2.05
CA THR A 112 -13.83 -0.20 3.21
C THR A 112 -14.80 -1.34 2.90
N SER A 113 -15.36 -1.37 1.69
CA SER A 113 -16.23 -2.45 1.21
C SER A 113 -15.50 -3.77 0.92
N GLY A 114 -14.19 -3.84 1.16
CA GLY A 114 -13.36 -5.02 0.93
C GLY A 114 -13.00 -5.28 -0.54
N LYS A 115 -13.48 -4.45 -1.47
CA LYS A 115 -13.17 -4.54 -2.90
C LYS A 115 -11.73 -4.10 -3.15
N LEU A 116 -10.98 -4.92 -3.89
CA LEU A 116 -9.67 -4.54 -4.41
C LEU A 116 -9.82 -3.37 -5.39
N LEU A 117 -9.01 -2.33 -5.18
CA LEU A 117 -8.91 -1.22 -6.12
C LEU A 117 -8.02 -1.64 -7.28
N SER A 118 -8.49 -1.37 -8.50
CA SER A 118 -7.64 -1.47 -9.69
C SER A 118 -6.61 -0.34 -9.68
N LEU A 119 -5.41 -0.67 -10.11
CA LEU A 119 -4.36 0.29 -10.43
C LEU A 119 -4.69 1.05 -11.72
#